data_AF-A0AAW1KJX0-F1
#
_entry.id   AF-A0AAW1KJX0-F1
#
_cell.length_a   1.000
_cell.length_b   1.000
_cell.length_c   1.000
_cell.angle_alpha   90.00
_cell.angle_beta   90.00
_cell.angle_gamma   90.00
#
_symmetry.space_group_name_H-M   'P 1'
#
loop_
_entity.id
_entity.type
_entity.pdbx_description
1 polymer ?
#
loop_
_entity_poly.entity_id
_entity_poly.type
_entity_poly.pdbx_seq_one_letter_code
_entity_poly.pdbx_strand_id
1 'polypeptide(L)'
;MGKKCTSCCELGNNPPRASLSPWQWPNEPWERLHVDYLGPLQGKHYLIVLDAHTKWVEVFELSTPSSNLTIKVLRTLFARFGLPKTIVSDNGRRFVSHEFKEFLELNGITQIATAPYHPASNGAAENSVKTIKYALRKALNGKKTVSTDVALCRFLFDYRNTSHCTTGVSPASLMFGRALRTRFDLILPNKSLDIKHRVIRVQDKQKHMFKGKNNIRYGIDEIVLVKIIKM
;
A
#
# COMPACT_ATOMS: atom_id res chain seq x y z
N MET A 1 0.77 -46.98 -24.76
CA MET A 1 -0.56 -47.62 -24.82
C MET A 1 -1.54 -47.22 -23.70
N GLY A 2 -1.21 -46.30 -22.78
CA GLY A 2 -2.07 -45.99 -21.61
C GLY A 2 -3.00 -44.76 -21.68
N LYS A 3 -3.04 -43.99 -22.79
CA LYS A 3 -3.78 -42.71 -22.83
C LYS A 3 -5.31 -42.82 -23.03
N LYS A 4 -5.85 -44.02 -23.28
CA LYS A 4 -7.29 -44.27 -23.53
C LYS A 4 -7.94 -45.22 -22.51
N CYS A 5 -7.19 -45.72 -21.55
CA CYS A 5 -7.71 -46.63 -20.52
C CYS A 5 -8.03 -45.83 -19.27
N THR A 6 -9.30 -45.78 -18.87
CA THR A 6 -9.79 -45.03 -17.70
C THR A 6 -9.07 -45.43 -16.41
N SER A 7 -8.87 -46.73 -16.17
CA SER A 7 -8.16 -47.20 -14.97
C SER A 7 -6.67 -46.82 -14.96
N CYS A 8 -6.02 -46.76 -16.12
CA CYS A 8 -4.62 -46.30 -16.22
C CYS A 8 -4.49 -44.78 -16.11
N CYS A 9 -5.52 -44.02 -16.51
CA CYS A 9 -5.56 -42.56 -16.34
C CYS A 9 -5.80 -42.16 -14.88
N GLU A 10 -6.62 -42.92 -14.14
CA GLU A 10 -6.90 -42.70 -12.72
C GLU A 10 -5.73 -43.10 -11.81
N LEU A 11 -4.98 -44.15 -12.17
CA LEU A 11 -3.80 -44.63 -11.43
C LEU A 11 -2.48 -44.04 -11.94
N GLY A 12 -2.53 -43.21 -13.00
CA GLY A 12 -1.35 -42.58 -13.58
C GLY A 12 -0.74 -41.55 -12.64
N ASN A 13 0.60 -41.47 -12.60
CA ASN A 13 1.28 -40.40 -11.88
C ASN A 13 0.75 -39.04 -12.35
N ASN A 14 0.40 -38.17 -11.40
CA ASN A 14 0.00 -36.81 -11.71
C ASN A 14 1.02 -36.18 -12.67
N PRO A 15 0.56 -35.47 -13.71
CA PRO A 15 1.48 -34.77 -14.59
C PRO A 15 2.40 -33.87 -13.75
N PRO A 16 3.68 -33.69 -14.16
CA PRO A 16 4.58 -32.79 -13.45
C PRO A 16 3.89 -31.45 -13.26
N ARG A 17 3.92 -30.92 -12.03
CA ARG A 17 3.26 -29.66 -11.69
C ARG A 17 3.66 -28.62 -12.74
N ALA A 18 2.65 -27.98 -13.34
CA ALA A 18 2.88 -26.97 -14.36
C ALA A 18 3.89 -25.93 -13.87
N SER A 19 4.78 -25.49 -14.76
CA SER A 19 5.76 -24.45 -14.46
C SER A 19 5.06 -23.21 -13.93
N LEU A 20 5.43 -22.77 -12.74
CA LEU A 20 4.83 -21.61 -12.10
C LEU A 20 5.28 -20.36 -12.85
N SER A 21 4.35 -19.70 -13.53
CA SER A 21 4.61 -18.35 -14.05
C SER A 21 4.38 -17.38 -12.89
N PRO A 22 5.41 -16.66 -12.41
CA PRO A 22 5.23 -15.64 -11.40
C PRO A 22 4.42 -14.49 -11.98
N TRP A 23 3.63 -13.83 -11.13
CA TRP A 23 3.05 -12.54 -11.52
C TRP A 23 4.15 -11.57 -11.94
N GLN A 24 3.93 -10.87 -13.04
CA GLN A 24 4.75 -9.72 -13.35
C GLN A 24 4.64 -8.71 -12.21
N TRP A 25 5.79 -8.31 -11.69
CA TRP A 25 5.88 -7.26 -10.69
C TRP A 25 5.27 -5.98 -11.26
N PRO A 26 4.38 -5.27 -10.53
CA PRO A 26 3.84 -4.01 -11.03
C PRO A 26 4.96 -2.99 -11.18
N ASN A 27 4.86 -2.07 -12.15
CA ASN A 27 5.92 -1.09 -12.40
C ASN A 27 5.80 0.13 -11.50
N GLU A 28 4.58 0.42 -11.03
CA GLU A 28 4.27 1.65 -10.31
C GLU A 28 3.56 1.36 -8.97
N PRO A 29 3.73 2.22 -7.96
CA PRO A 29 2.88 2.22 -6.77
C PRO A 29 1.40 2.27 -7.17
N TRP A 30 0.57 1.54 -6.43
CA TRP A 30 -0.89 1.59 -6.61
C TRP A 30 -1.42 0.99 -7.91
N GLU A 31 -0.57 0.35 -8.71
CA GLU A 31 -0.98 -0.27 -9.97
C GLU A 31 -1.86 -1.51 -9.75
N ARG A 32 -1.47 -2.38 -8.80
CA ARG A 32 -2.15 -3.63 -8.47
C ARG A 32 -2.36 -3.75 -6.97
N LEU A 33 -3.62 -3.82 -6.56
CA LEU A 33 -4.00 -4.02 -5.17
C LEU A 33 -4.49 -5.45 -4.94
N HIS A 34 -4.06 -6.07 -3.84
CA HIS A 34 -4.62 -7.32 -3.33
C HIS A 34 -5.58 -7.00 -2.20
N VAL A 35 -6.79 -7.54 -2.26
CA VAL A 35 -7.83 -7.35 -1.25
C VAL A 35 -8.27 -8.68 -0.67
N ASP A 36 -8.41 -8.74 0.65
CA ASP A 36 -8.78 -9.97 1.36
C ASP A 36 -9.47 -9.62 2.69
N TYR A 37 -10.34 -10.52 3.18
CA TYR A 37 -10.94 -10.38 4.49
C TYR A 37 -10.25 -11.23 5.56
N LEU A 38 -10.33 -10.74 6.78
CA LEU A 38 -9.98 -11.46 7.99
C LEU A 38 -11.15 -11.37 8.97
N GLY A 39 -11.68 -12.50 9.42
CA GLY A 39 -12.63 -12.52 10.53
C GLY A 39 -13.54 -13.74 10.57
N PRO A 40 -14.36 -13.84 11.62
CA PRO A 40 -14.42 -12.90 12.75
C PRO A 40 -13.25 -13.09 13.74
N LEU A 41 -12.65 -11.99 14.19
CA LEU A 41 -11.69 -11.94 15.30
C LEU A 41 -12.29 -11.04 16.40
N GLN A 42 -12.52 -11.58 17.59
CA GLN A 42 -13.20 -10.86 18.69
C GLN A 42 -14.54 -10.21 18.25
N GLY A 43 -15.30 -10.88 17.37
CA GLY A 43 -16.57 -10.38 16.85
C GLY A 43 -16.46 -9.29 15.76
N LYS A 44 -15.25 -8.97 15.30
CA LYS A 44 -14.99 -7.95 14.28
C LYS A 44 -14.43 -8.57 13.00
N HIS A 45 -14.72 -7.94 11.87
CA HIS A 45 -14.15 -8.29 10.57
C HIS A 45 -13.19 -7.20 10.11
N TYR A 46 -12.23 -7.56 9.27
CA TYR A 46 -11.23 -6.65 8.75
C TYR A 46 -11.10 -6.85 7.24
N LEU A 47 -11.09 -5.75 6.49
CA LEU A 47 -10.69 -5.72 5.09
C LEU A 47 -9.22 -5.28 5.03
N ILE A 48 -8.39 -6.12 4.42
CA ILE A 48 -6.97 -5.86 4.21
C ILE A 48 -6.78 -5.50 2.74
N VAL A 49 -6.09 -4.39 2.49
CA VAL A 49 -5.71 -3.94 1.14
C VAL A 49 -4.19 -3.81 1.11
N LEU A 50 -3.54 -4.55 0.23
CA LEU A 50 -2.09 -4.57 0.04
C LEU A 50 -1.74 -4.08 -1.37
N ASP A 51 -0.88 -3.08 -1.47
CA ASP A 51 -0.27 -2.69 -2.74
C ASP A 51 0.87 -3.64 -3.12
N ALA A 52 0.81 -4.21 -4.32
CA ALA A 52 1.77 -5.22 -4.76
C ALA A 52 3.17 -4.64 -5.01
N HIS A 53 3.29 -3.37 -5.40
CA HIS A 53 4.56 -2.74 -5.73
C HIS A 53 5.31 -2.30 -4.46
N THR A 54 4.68 -1.43 -3.67
CA THR A 54 5.29 -0.82 -2.47
C THR A 54 5.23 -1.71 -1.24
N LYS A 55 4.36 -2.74 -1.26
CA LYS A 55 3.95 -3.51 -0.07
C LYS A 55 3.23 -2.65 0.97
N TRP A 56 2.66 -1.51 0.58
CA TRP A 56 1.83 -0.70 1.47
C TRP A 56 0.56 -1.45 1.88
N VAL A 57 0.21 -1.40 3.16
CA VAL A 57 -0.95 -2.12 3.71
C VAL A 57 -1.91 -1.13 4.36
N GLU A 58 -3.18 -1.22 4.01
CA GLU A 58 -4.30 -0.59 4.71
C GLU A 58 -5.19 -1.68 5.30
N VAL A 59 -5.70 -1.44 6.52
CA VAL A 59 -6.60 -2.36 7.21
C VAL A 59 -7.79 -1.56 7.70
N PHE A 60 -8.99 -2.03 7.37
CA PHE A 60 -10.25 -1.39 7.75
C PHE A 60 -11.07 -2.36 8.58
N GLU A 61 -11.44 -1.94 9.79
CA GLU A 61 -12.39 -2.68 10.60
C GLU A 61 -13.81 -2.51 10.03
N LEU A 62 -14.54 -3.63 9.96
CA LEU A 62 -15.91 -3.73 9.46
C LEU A 62 -16.73 -4.49 10.50
N SER A 63 -17.88 -3.92 10.87
CA SER A 63 -18.84 -4.56 11.79
C SER A 63 -19.41 -5.83 11.14
N THR A 64 -19.95 -5.66 9.93
CA THR A 64 -20.49 -6.76 9.12
C THR A 64 -19.95 -6.62 7.71
N PRO A 65 -19.17 -7.58 7.19
CA PRO A 65 -18.59 -7.46 5.87
C PRO A 65 -19.71 -7.62 4.82
N SER A 66 -19.95 -6.57 4.03
CA SER A 66 -20.88 -6.54 2.90
C SER A 66 -20.24 -5.87 1.69
N SER A 67 -20.75 -6.15 0.49
CA SER A 67 -20.26 -5.53 -0.74
C SER A 67 -20.38 -4.00 -0.69
N ASN A 68 -21.52 -3.48 -0.23
CA ASN A 68 -21.75 -2.03 -0.12
C ASN A 68 -20.77 -1.33 0.84
N LEU A 69 -20.49 -1.93 2.00
CA LEU A 69 -19.51 -1.38 2.94
C LEU A 69 -18.10 -1.40 2.36
N THR A 70 -17.79 -2.44 1.58
CA THR A 70 -16.50 -2.60 0.92
C THR A 70 -16.30 -1.57 -0.17
N ILE A 71 -17.32 -1.35 -1.00
CA ILE A 71 -17.33 -0.27 -2.00
C ILE A 71 -17.15 1.08 -1.31
N LYS A 72 -17.83 1.34 -0.18
CA LYS A 72 -17.69 2.60 0.58
C LYS A 72 -16.26 2.81 1.09
N VAL A 73 -15.65 1.76 1.66
CA VAL A 73 -14.26 1.80 2.11
C VAL A 73 -13.29 2.02 0.94
N LEU A 74 -13.44 1.25 -0.13
CA LEU A 74 -12.60 1.38 -1.33
C LEU A 74 -12.73 2.75 -1.98
N ARG A 75 -13.94 3.32 -2.04
CA ARG A 75 -14.16 4.68 -2.54
C ARG A 75 -13.38 5.72 -1.74
N THR A 76 -13.37 5.58 -0.41
CA THR A 76 -12.60 6.47 0.48
C THR A 76 -11.10 6.26 0.30
N LEU A 77 -10.67 5.02 0.07
CA LEU A 77 -9.28 4.70 -0.19
C LEU A 77 -8.81 5.26 -1.54
N PHE A 78 -9.60 5.11 -2.59
CA PHE A 78 -9.29 5.61 -3.93
C PHE A 78 -9.29 7.13 -3.99
N ALA A 79 -10.12 7.80 -3.19
CA ALA A 79 -10.05 9.25 -3.05
C ALA A 79 -8.72 9.75 -2.45
N ARG A 80 -8.01 8.92 -1.67
CA ARG A 80 -6.72 9.27 -1.05
C ARG A 80 -5.51 8.97 -1.95
N PHE A 81 -5.54 7.86 -2.67
CA PHE A 81 -4.38 7.33 -3.40
C PHE A 81 -4.55 7.29 -4.92
N GLY A 82 -5.76 7.50 -5.41
CA GLY A 82 -6.12 7.31 -6.82
C GLY A 82 -6.77 5.94 -7.08
N LEU A 83 -7.18 5.74 -8.33
CA LEU A 83 -7.74 4.47 -8.81
C LEU A 83 -6.60 3.52 -9.21
N PRO A 84 -6.61 2.25 -8.77
CA PRO A 84 -5.66 1.26 -9.24
C PRO A 84 -6.01 0.76 -10.66
N LYS A 85 -5.05 0.16 -11.38
CA LYS A 85 -5.33 -0.49 -12.68
C LYS A 85 -6.00 -1.86 -12.45
N THR A 86 -5.56 -2.58 -11.42
CA THR A 86 -6.02 -3.94 -11.15
C THR A 86 -6.30 -4.18 -9.67
N ILE A 87 -7.38 -4.90 -9.37
CA ILE A 87 -7.65 -5.47 -8.05
C ILE A 87 -7.64 -6.98 -8.14
N VAL A 88 -6.86 -7.61 -7.28
CA VAL A 88 -6.81 -9.06 -7.09
C VAL A 88 -7.59 -9.41 -5.82
N SER A 89 -8.63 -10.21 -5.95
CA SER A 89 -9.47 -10.66 -4.82
C SER A 89 -9.67 -12.17 -4.85
N ASP A 90 -10.09 -12.75 -3.74
CA ASP A 90 -10.63 -14.11 -3.76
C ASP A 90 -12.03 -14.16 -4.42
N ASN A 91 -12.52 -15.38 -4.65
CA ASN A 91 -13.88 -15.64 -5.15
C ASN A 91 -14.95 -15.53 -4.03
N GLY A 92 -14.68 -14.78 -2.95
CA GLY A 92 -15.65 -14.55 -1.90
C GLY A 92 -16.88 -13.81 -2.43
N ARG A 93 -18.09 -14.21 -1.97
CA ARG A 93 -19.37 -13.63 -2.43
C ARG A 93 -19.41 -12.10 -2.44
N ARG A 94 -18.64 -11.45 -1.56
CA ARG A 94 -18.55 -9.99 -1.40
C ARG A 94 -17.79 -9.29 -2.52
N PHE A 95 -16.84 -9.99 -3.15
CA PHE A 95 -16.09 -9.48 -4.29
C PHE A 95 -16.67 -9.94 -5.63
N VAL A 96 -17.70 -10.80 -5.62
CA VAL A 96 -18.33 -11.34 -6.84
C VAL A 96 -19.73 -10.74 -7.09
N SER A 97 -20.26 -9.95 -6.15
CA SER A 97 -21.56 -9.29 -6.27
C SER A 97 -21.63 -8.33 -7.46
N HIS A 98 -22.81 -8.20 -8.06
CA HIS A 98 -23.05 -7.35 -9.23
C HIS A 98 -22.61 -5.90 -8.98
N GLU A 99 -22.98 -5.34 -7.83
CA GLU A 99 -22.68 -3.97 -7.44
C GLU A 99 -21.18 -3.71 -7.31
N PHE A 100 -20.41 -4.73 -6.94
CA PHE A 100 -18.96 -4.62 -6.82
C PHE A 100 -18.30 -4.63 -8.20
N LYS A 101 -18.75 -5.52 -9.09
CA LYS A 101 -18.27 -5.56 -10.48
C LYS A 101 -18.58 -4.26 -11.21
N GLU A 102 -19.82 -3.80 -11.15
CA GLU A 102 -20.25 -2.53 -11.72
C GLU A 102 -19.43 -1.35 -11.18
N PHE A 103 -19.18 -1.31 -9.87
CA PHE A 103 -18.33 -0.29 -9.27
C PHE A 103 -16.91 -0.30 -9.85
N LEU A 104 -16.30 -1.46 -10.06
CA LEU A 104 -14.96 -1.56 -10.65
C LEU A 104 -14.96 -1.17 -12.14
N GLU A 105 -15.94 -1.64 -12.90
CA GLU A 105 -16.10 -1.34 -14.32
C GLU A 105 -16.29 0.16 -14.57
N LEU A 106 -17.15 0.82 -13.79
CA LEU A 106 -17.37 2.28 -13.87
C LEU A 106 -16.11 3.10 -13.57
N ASN A 107 -15.18 2.54 -12.80
CA ASN A 107 -13.90 3.19 -12.49
C ASN A 107 -12.75 2.71 -13.38
N GLY A 108 -13.01 1.86 -14.39
CA GLY A 108 -11.99 1.33 -15.28
C GLY A 108 -10.99 0.39 -14.60
N ILE A 109 -11.39 -0.25 -13.50
CA ILE A 109 -10.53 -1.13 -12.70
C ILE A 109 -10.76 -2.58 -13.13
N THR A 110 -9.69 -3.29 -13.50
CA THR A 110 -9.79 -4.72 -13.84
C THR A 110 -9.77 -5.58 -12.59
N GLN A 111 -10.78 -6.43 -12.41
CA GLN A 111 -10.78 -7.44 -11.35
C GLN A 111 -10.13 -8.74 -11.82
N ILE A 112 -9.19 -9.26 -11.03
CA ILE A 112 -8.62 -10.59 -11.18
C ILE A 112 -9.05 -11.41 -9.97
N ALA A 113 -9.96 -12.36 -10.19
CA ALA A 113 -10.35 -13.30 -9.15
C ALA A 113 -9.33 -14.46 -9.09
N THR A 114 -8.80 -14.76 -7.90
CA THR A 114 -7.89 -15.90 -7.75
C THR A 114 -8.67 -17.22 -7.93
N ALA A 115 -8.23 -18.03 -8.89
CA ALA A 115 -8.79 -19.35 -9.11
C ALA A 115 -8.45 -20.29 -7.92
N PRO A 116 -9.39 -21.15 -7.46
CA PRO A 116 -9.15 -22.04 -6.31
C PRO A 116 -7.99 -23.04 -6.49
N TYR A 117 -7.50 -23.25 -7.72
CA TYR A 117 -6.58 -24.33 -8.09
C TYR A 117 -5.22 -23.87 -8.64
N HIS A 118 -4.90 -22.57 -8.66
CA HIS A 118 -3.57 -22.06 -9.03
C HIS A 118 -2.86 -21.27 -7.91
N PRO A 119 -2.72 -21.83 -6.69
CA PRO A 119 -2.09 -21.15 -5.55
C PRO A 119 -0.61 -20.81 -5.76
N ALA A 120 0.04 -21.49 -6.71
CA ALA A 120 1.48 -21.47 -6.83
C ALA A 120 2.02 -20.29 -7.67
N SER A 121 1.18 -19.61 -8.46
CA SER A 121 1.56 -18.37 -9.17
C SER A 121 1.40 -17.10 -8.31
N ASN A 122 0.52 -17.10 -7.32
CA ASN A 122 0.20 -15.94 -6.47
C ASN A 122 0.86 -15.99 -5.07
N GLY A 123 1.73 -16.97 -4.83
CA GLY A 123 2.24 -17.30 -3.50
C GLY A 123 2.94 -16.15 -2.77
N ALA A 124 3.64 -15.25 -3.46
CA ALA A 124 4.34 -14.15 -2.81
C ALA A 124 3.37 -13.12 -2.19
N ALA A 125 2.39 -12.65 -2.97
CA ALA A 125 1.38 -11.72 -2.48
C ALA A 125 0.46 -12.40 -1.45
N GLU A 126 0.09 -13.66 -1.67
CA GLU A 126 -0.69 -14.45 -0.70
C GLU A 126 0.07 -14.64 0.62
N ASN A 127 1.37 -14.92 0.58
CA ASN A 127 2.19 -15.07 1.78
C ASN A 127 2.33 -13.75 2.53
N SER A 128 2.46 -12.62 1.84
CA SER A 128 2.42 -11.29 2.46
C SER A 128 1.10 -11.07 3.20
N VAL A 129 -0.04 -11.33 2.53
CA VAL A 129 -1.37 -11.20 3.15
C VAL A 129 -1.51 -12.16 4.35
N LYS A 130 -1.06 -13.41 4.25
CA LYS A 130 -1.06 -14.37 5.37
C LYS A 130 -0.21 -13.88 6.55
N THR A 131 0.95 -13.30 6.27
CA THR A 131 1.85 -12.74 7.30
C THR A 131 1.17 -11.59 8.03
N ILE A 132 0.51 -10.70 7.30
CA ILE A 132 -0.26 -9.59 7.87
C ILE A 132 -1.42 -10.11 8.71
N LYS A 133 -2.17 -11.11 8.22
CA LYS A 133 -3.25 -11.76 8.99
C LYS A 133 -2.72 -12.36 10.29
N TYR A 134 -1.57 -13.03 10.27
CA TYR A 134 -0.94 -13.59 11.46
C TYR A 134 -0.51 -12.50 12.45
N ALA A 135 0.15 -11.45 11.97
CA ALA A 135 0.57 -10.33 12.81
C ALA A 135 -0.64 -9.61 13.44
N LEU A 136 -1.72 -9.44 12.68
CA LEU A 136 -2.96 -8.88 13.17
C LEU A 136 -3.59 -9.78 14.24
N ARG A 137 -3.72 -11.09 14.00
CA ARG A 137 -4.19 -12.04 15.02
C ARG A 137 -3.36 -11.97 16.31
N LYS A 138 -2.03 -11.91 16.19
CA LYS A 138 -1.12 -11.81 17.33
C LYS A 138 -1.29 -10.50 18.10
N ALA A 139 -1.45 -9.38 17.39
CA ALA A 139 -1.70 -8.08 18.01
C ALA A 139 -3.03 -8.06 18.77
N LEU A 140 -4.06 -8.75 18.28
CA LEU A 140 -5.40 -8.80 18.89
C LEU A 140 -5.55 -9.84 20.00
N ASN A 141 -4.74 -10.91 19.99
CA ASN A 141 -4.76 -11.97 21.00
C ASN A 141 -3.93 -11.62 22.27
N GLY A 142 -3.31 -10.44 22.33
CA GLY A 142 -2.53 -9.97 23.49
C GLY A 142 -3.39 -9.53 24.69
N LYS A 143 -2.81 -9.52 25.90
CA LYS A 143 -3.49 -9.16 27.16
C LYS A 143 -4.18 -7.78 27.07
N LYS A 144 -5.39 -7.72 27.64
CA LYS A 144 -6.46 -6.69 27.61
C LYS A 144 -6.11 -5.22 27.93
N THR A 145 -4.84 -4.81 28.00
CA THR A 145 -4.49 -3.48 28.51
C THR A 145 -4.52 -2.36 27.45
N VAL A 146 -4.48 -2.71 26.16
CA VAL A 146 -4.44 -1.72 25.05
C VAL A 146 -5.59 -1.99 24.10
N SER A 147 -6.28 -0.92 23.65
CA SER A 147 -7.35 -1.05 22.65
C SER A 147 -6.83 -1.62 21.33
N THR A 148 -7.65 -2.48 20.73
CA THR A 148 -7.42 -3.11 19.41
C THR A 148 -6.94 -2.11 18.36
N ASP A 149 -7.59 -0.95 18.27
CA ASP A 149 -7.26 0.10 17.31
C ASP A 149 -5.84 0.64 17.50
N VAL A 150 -5.41 0.81 18.76
CA VAL A 150 -4.06 1.30 19.08
C VAL A 150 -3.01 0.26 18.73
N ALA A 151 -3.27 -1.01 19.02
CA ALA A 151 -2.36 -2.10 18.66
C ALA A 151 -2.21 -2.23 17.13
N LEU A 152 -3.32 -2.15 16.40
CA LEU A 152 -3.33 -2.15 14.93
C LEU A 152 -2.56 -0.96 14.35
N CYS A 153 -2.81 0.26 14.85
CA CYS A 153 -2.12 1.46 14.40
C CYS A 153 -0.60 1.37 14.61
N ARG A 154 -0.16 0.85 15.77
CA ARG A 154 1.26 0.63 16.08
C ARG A 154 1.88 -0.37 15.12
N PHE A 155 1.24 -1.52 14.94
CA PHE A 155 1.72 -2.54 14.01
C PHE A 155 1.86 -2.00 12.58
N LEU A 156 0.84 -1.32 12.06
CA LEU A 156 0.88 -0.75 10.72
C LEU A 156 1.98 0.30 10.58
N PHE A 157 2.13 1.16 11.59
CA PHE A 157 3.18 2.17 11.59
C PHE A 157 4.58 1.56 11.54
N ASP A 158 4.83 0.52 12.35
CA ASP A 158 6.12 -0.17 12.37
C ASP A 158 6.37 -0.93 11.06
N TYR A 159 5.36 -1.65 10.56
CA TYR A 159 5.45 -2.37 9.28
C TYR A 159 5.76 -1.44 8.10
N ARG A 160 5.07 -0.29 8.00
CA ARG A 160 5.25 0.67 6.92
C ARG A 160 6.63 1.33 6.92
N ASN A 161 7.31 1.39 8.07
CA ASN A 161 8.64 1.97 8.21
C ASN A 161 9.78 0.93 8.19
N THR A 162 9.46 -0.36 8.32
CA THR A 162 10.46 -1.43 8.31
C THR A 162 10.75 -1.87 6.87
N SER A 163 12.02 -2.09 6.53
CA SER A 163 12.40 -2.62 5.21
C SER A 163 11.73 -3.97 4.95
N HIS A 164 11.13 -4.11 3.78
CA HIS A 164 10.48 -5.36 3.39
C HIS A 164 11.48 -6.30 2.71
N CYS A 165 11.44 -7.60 3.01
CA CYS A 165 12.42 -8.56 2.50
C CYS A 165 12.46 -8.64 0.96
N THR A 166 11.32 -8.47 0.30
CA THR A 166 11.22 -8.51 -1.17
C THR A 166 11.77 -7.26 -1.87
N THR A 167 11.59 -6.08 -1.29
CA THR A 167 11.94 -4.80 -1.94
C THR A 167 13.25 -4.20 -1.40
N GLY A 168 13.73 -4.67 -0.25
CA GLY A 168 14.92 -4.12 0.44
C GLY A 168 14.70 -2.75 1.08
N VAL A 169 13.57 -2.10 0.81
CA VAL A 169 13.22 -0.75 1.29
C VAL A 169 11.87 -0.76 2.00
N SER A 170 11.59 0.26 2.81
CA SER A 170 10.33 0.33 3.56
C SER A 170 9.14 0.69 2.67
N PRO A 171 7.94 0.16 2.95
CA PRO A 171 6.75 0.48 2.18
C PRO A 171 6.46 1.98 2.07
N ALA A 172 6.67 2.74 3.16
CA ALA A 172 6.48 4.19 3.14
C ALA A 172 7.42 4.90 2.17
N SER A 173 8.67 4.45 2.08
CA SER A 173 9.66 5.05 1.18
C SER A 173 9.28 4.83 -0.28
N LEU A 174 8.78 3.64 -0.63
CA LEU A 174 8.30 3.37 -1.99
C LEU A 174 6.98 4.08 -2.31
N MET A 175 6.09 4.20 -1.33
CA MET A 175 4.77 4.81 -1.52
C MET A 175 4.83 6.34 -1.63
N PHE A 176 5.67 6.98 -0.81
CA PHE A 176 5.70 8.45 -0.69
C PHE A 176 7.03 9.09 -1.07
N GLY A 177 8.02 8.30 -1.48
CA GLY A 177 9.39 8.79 -1.72
C GLY A 177 10.12 9.25 -0.45
N ARG A 178 9.59 8.94 0.74
CA ARG A 178 10.19 9.34 2.03
C ARG A 178 9.86 8.36 3.14
N ALA A 179 10.75 8.24 4.12
CA ALA A 179 10.45 7.57 5.38
C ALA A 179 9.41 8.36 6.19
N LEU A 180 8.57 7.68 6.98
CA LEU A 180 7.74 8.36 7.98
C LEU A 180 8.61 8.69 9.18
N ARG A 181 8.33 9.84 9.79
CA ARG A 181 9.02 10.25 11.01
C ARG A 181 8.57 9.37 12.17
N THR A 182 9.52 8.71 12.81
CA THR A 182 9.37 7.83 13.97
C THR A 182 9.88 8.50 15.23
N ARG A 183 9.69 7.84 16.39
CA ARG A 183 10.27 8.29 17.66
C ARG A 183 11.80 8.18 17.68
N PHE A 184 12.39 7.28 16.87
CA PHE A 184 13.84 7.15 16.76
C PHE A 184 14.46 8.39 16.10
N ASP A 185 13.74 9.06 15.20
CA ASP A 185 14.18 10.32 14.57
C ASP A 185 14.29 11.48 15.55
N LEU A 186 13.73 11.37 16.76
CA LEU A 186 13.93 12.37 17.83
C LEU A 186 15.32 12.27 18.46
N ILE A 187 15.95 11.10 18.38
CA ILE A 187 17.26 10.81 18.97
C ILE A 187 18.37 11.05 17.94
N LEU A 188 18.04 10.92 16.65
CA LEU A 188 19.00 11.17 15.57
C LEU A 188 19.25 12.67 15.39
N PRO A 189 20.50 13.08 15.09
CA PRO A 189 20.81 14.46 14.78
C PRO A 189 20.00 14.94 13.57
N ASN A 190 19.41 16.13 13.72
CA ASN A 190 18.37 16.61 12.82
C ASN A 190 18.93 17.02 11.45
N LYS A 191 18.94 16.08 10.49
CA LYS A 191 19.37 16.31 9.08
C LYS A 191 18.62 17.47 8.40
N SER A 192 17.42 17.83 8.87
CA SER A 192 16.66 18.95 8.30
C SER A 192 17.26 20.32 8.62
N LEU A 193 18.02 20.45 9.71
CA LEU A 193 18.76 21.68 10.03
C LEU A 193 19.84 21.94 8.97
N ASP A 194 20.54 20.91 8.50
CA ASP A 194 21.58 21.05 7.48
C ASP A 194 21.02 21.49 6.13
N ILE A 195 19.87 20.91 5.74
CA ILE A 195 19.18 21.32 4.51
C ILE A 195 18.68 22.76 4.63
N LYS A 196 18.09 23.14 5.77
CA LYS A 196 17.60 24.50 6.01
C LYS A 196 18.76 25.51 5.97
N HIS A 197 19.88 25.21 6.61
CA HIS A 197 21.09 26.04 6.55
C HIS A 197 21.69 26.13 5.14
N ARG A 198 21.60 25.05 4.35
CA ARG A 198 22.03 25.07 2.94
C ARG A 198 21.10 25.92 2.09
N VAL A 199 19.78 25.79 2.25
CA VAL A 199 18.77 26.59 1.55
C VAL A 199 18.96 28.07 1.87
N ILE A 200 19.09 28.42 3.15
CA ILE A 200 19.38 29.81 3.58
C ILE A 200 20.66 30.32 2.94
N ARG A 201 21.76 29.55 2.97
CA ARG A 201 23.03 29.94 2.31
C ARG A 201 22.89 30.17 0.80
N VAL A 202 22.12 29.34 0.11
CA VAL A 202 21.88 29.51 -1.33
C VAL A 202 21.01 30.75 -1.59
N GLN A 203 19.97 30.97 -0.78
CA GLN A 203 19.10 32.14 -0.86
C GLN A 203 19.86 33.44 -0.58
N ASP A 204 20.76 33.46 0.41
CA ASP A 204 21.58 34.63 0.73
C ASP A 204 22.58 34.92 -0.39
N LYS A 205 23.20 33.88 -0.98
CA LYS A 205 24.03 34.06 -2.19
C LYS A 205 23.23 34.62 -3.37
N GLN A 206 21.99 34.16 -3.57
CA GLN A 206 21.10 34.68 -4.62
C GLN A 206 20.73 36.15 -4.37
N LYS A 207 20.43 36.55 -3.13
CA LYS A 207 20.21 37.95 -2.75
C LYS A 207 21.43 38.82 -3.02
N HIS A 208 22.62 38.35 -2.65
CA HIS A 208 23.87 39.09 -2.89
C HIS A 208 24.23 39.20 -4.39
N MET A 209 23.90 38.18 -5.19
CA MET A 209 24.13 38.15 -6.64
C MET A 209 23.06 38.92 -7.43
N PHE A 210 21.94 39.28 -6.81
CA PHE A 210 20.88 40.05 -7.44
C PHE A 210 21.33 41.51 -7.63
N LYS A 211 21.99 41.78 -8.76
CA LYS A 211 22.23 43.14 -9.25
C LYS A 211 20.99 43.60 -10.02
N GLY A 212 20.08 44.30 -9.32
CA GLY A 212 18.94 44.94 -9.97
C GLY A 212 19.42 45.94 -11.03
N LYS A 213 18.88 45.86 -12.25
CA LYS A 213 19.19 46.82 -13.33
C LYS A 213 18.59 48.21 -13.10
N ASN A 214 17.63 48.36 -12.17
CA ASN A 214 16.92 49.61 -11.91
C ASN A 214 17.00 49.98 -10.42
N ASN A 215 17.45 51.21 -10.14
CA ASN A 215 17.38 51.83 -8.81
C ASN A 215 15.93 52.23 -8.51
N ILE A 216 15.13 51.29 -8.01
CA ILE A 216 13.79 51.60 -7.50
C ILE A 216 13.92 51.94 -6.01
N ARG A 217 13.59 53.17 -5.63
CA ARG A 217 13.49 53.60 -4.22
C ARG A 217 12.11 53.24 -3.71
N TYR A 218 12.05 52.48 -2.61
CA TYR A 218 10.81 52.11 -1.93
C TYR A 218 10.53 53.07 -0.78
N GLY A 219 9.25 53.28 -0.48
CA GLY A 219 8.81 54.06 0.69
C GLY A 219 8.97 53.29 2.01
N ILE A 220 9.02 54.00 3.13
CA ILE A 220 8.96 53.39 4.47
C ILE A 220 7.60 52.66 4.58
N ASP A 221 7.62 51.39 4.96
CA ASP A 221 6.50 50.42 5.08
C ASP A 221 6.07 49.64 3.80
N GLU A 222 6.82 49.69 2.70
CA GLU A 222 6.57 48.80 1.55
C GLU A 222 7.21 47.40 1.73
N ILE A 223 6.38 46.35 1.68
CA ILE A 223 6.82 44.95 1.74
C ILE A 223 7.31 44.49 0.35
N VAL A 224 8.62 44.35 0.17
CA VAL A 224 9.20 43.83 -1.08
C VAL A 224 9.22 42.30 -1.07
N LEU A 225 8.30 41.69 -1.81
CA LEU A 225 8.26 40.24 -2.01
C LEU A 225 9.11 39.85 -3.24
N VAL A 226 10.18 39.10 -3.02
CA VAL A 226 11.01 38.58 -4.12
C VAL A 226 10.39 37.28 -4.66
N LYS A 227 10.12 37.23 -5.97
CA LYS A 227 9.60 36.05 -6.65
C LYS A 227 10.71 34.98 -6.74
N ILE A 228 10.61 33.96 -5.90
CA ILE A 228 11.52 32.80 -5.94
C ILE A 228 11.16 31.97 -7.17
N ILE A 229 11.99 32.04 -8.22
CA ILE A 229 11.86 31.19 -9.40
C ILE A 229 12.27 29.77 -8.98
N LYS A 230 11.34 28.81 -9.11
CA LYS A 230 11.66 27.38 -8.98
C LYS A 230 12.56 26.97 -10.15
N MET A 231 13.74 26.44 -9.84
CA MET A 231 14.52 25.63 -10.79
C MET A 231 13.81 24.31 -11.04
#